data_AF-A0A1M6T6A3-F1
#
_entry.id   AF-A0A1M6T6A3-F1
#
_cell.length_a   1.000
_cell.length_b   1.000
_cell.length_c   1.000
_cell.angle_alpha   90.00
_cell.angle_beta   90.00
_cell.angle_gamma   90.00
#
_symmetry.space_group_name_H-M   'P 1'
#
loop_
_entity.id
_entity.type
_entity.pdbx_description
1 polymer ?
#
loop_
_entity_poly.entity_id
_entity_poly.type
_entity_poly.pdbx_seq_one_letter_code
_entity_poly.pdbx_strand_id
1 'polypeptide(L)' 'MLITRTELIKICDKYIAEELSKDELIHFARTVMFDDENRFECEDELVEDILSQWDYAKTQSKINMKSIQFLRDALLEIE' A
#
# COMPACT_ATOMS: atom_id res chain seq x y z
N MET A 1 14.04 6.28 1.35
CA MET A 1 13.69 4.96 0.80
C MET A 1 12.60 5.21 -0.21
N LEU A 2 12.84 4.84 -1.46
CA LEU A 2 11.84 4.97 -2.51
C LEU A 2 10.81 3.85 -2.36
N ILE A 3 9.54 4.21 -2.23
CA ILE A 3 8.42 3.27 -2.29
C ILE A 3 8.02 3.17 -3.75
N THR A 4 8.33 2.03 -4.37
CA THR A 4 8.01 1.76 -5.76
C THR A 4 6.73 0.94 -5.89
N ARG A 5 6.18 0.86 -7.10
CA ARG A 5 5.10 -0.07 -7.41
C ARG A 5 5.46 -1.51 -7.07
N THR A 6 6.71 -1.91 -7.29
CA THR A 6 7.22 -3.24 -6.92
C THR A 6 7.17 -3.48 -5.41
N GLU A 7 7.48 -2.48 -4.59
CA GLU A 7 7.35 -2.59 -3.14
C GLU A 7 5.89 -2.73 -2.71
N LEU A 8 4.96 -1.99 -3.34
CA LEU A 8 3.53 -2.16 -3.10
C LEU A 8 3.05 -3.57 -3.47
N ILE A 9 3.49 -4.13 -4.60
CA ILE A 9 3.16 -5.50 -5.01
C ILE A 9 3.64 -6.50 -3.93
N LYS A 10 4.87 -6.37 -3.44
CA LYS A 10 5.39 -7.23 -2.37
C LYS A 10 4.57 -7.14 -1.08
N ILE A 11 4.13 -5.93 -0.71
CA ILE A 11 3.26 -5.73 0.47
C ILE A 11 1.90 -6.38 0.25
N CYS A 12 1.33 -6.25 -0.96
CA CYS A 12 0.10 -6.93 -1.31
C CYS A 12 0.24 -8.45 -1.24
N ASP A 13 1.32 -9.02 -1.77
CA ASP A 13 1.59 -10.45 -1.71
C ASP A 13 1.72 -10.95 -0.26
N LYS A 14 2.43 -10.22 0.60
CA LYS A 14 2.51 -10.54 2.04
C LYS A 14 1.16 -10.51 2.73
N TYR A 15 0.32 -9.52 2.43
CA TYR A 15 -1.02 -9.44 2.98
C TYR A 15 -1.91 -10.61 2.50
N ILE A 16 -1.82 -10.96 1.21
CA ILE A 16 -2.56 -12.10 0.63
C ILE A 16 -2.08 -13.43 1.23
N ALA A 17 -0.79 -13.56 1.53
CA ALA A 17 -0.21 -14.72 2.20
C ALA A 17 -0.51 -14.78 3.71
N GLU A 18 -1.28 -13.83 4.26
CA GLU A 18 -1.57 -13.67 5.69
C GLU A 18 -0.30 -13.45 6.55
N GLU A 19 0.82 -13.06 5.94
CA GLU A 19 2.08 -12.70 6.63
C GLU A 19 2.08 -11.25 7.15
N LEU A 20 1.12 -10.45 6.70
CA LEU A 20 0.96 -9.06 7.06
C LEU A 20 -0.51 -8.79 7.38
N SER A 21 -0.78 -8.28 8.57
CA SER A 21 -2.13 -7.97 9.01
C SER A 21 -2.65 -6.67 8.40
N LYS A 22 -3.97 -6.47 8.46
CA LYS A 22 -4.60 -5.23 8.00
C LYS A 22 -4.09 -4.01 8.77
N ASP A 23 -3.91 -4.13 10.07
CA ASP A 23 -3.44 -3.02 10.90
C ASP A 23 -1.98 -2.67 10.58
N GLU A 24 -1.13 -3.66 10.27
CA GLU A 24 0.24 -3.42 9.80
C GLU A 24 0.27 -2.74 8.42
N LEU A 25 -0.64 -3.10 7.51
CA LEU A 25 -0.77 -2.46 6.20
C LEU A 25 -1.16 -0.99 6.34
N ILE A 26 -2.14 -0.70 7.20
CA ILE A 26 -2.59 0.66 7.52
C ILE A 26 -1.45 1.46 8.19
N HIS A 27 -0.75 0.84 9.15
CA HIS A 27 0.35 1.48 9.86
C HIS A 27 1.47 1.86 8.89
N PHE A 28 1.86 0.94 8.00
CA PHE A 28 2.84 1.22 6.94
C PHE A 28 2.44 2.42 6.09
N ALA A 29 1.20 2.42 5.58
CA ALA A 29 0.69 3.52 4.77
C ALA A 29 0.76 4.86 5.50
N ARG A 30 0.31 4.88 6.76
CA ARG A 30 0.38 6.07 7.60
C ARG A 30 1.80 6.55 7.85
N THR A 31 2.73 5.64 8.10
CA THR A 31 4.15 5.96 8.30
C THR A 31 4.75 6.61 7.07
N VAL A 32 4.41 6.14 5.87
CA VAL A 32 4.90 6.75 4.62
C VAL A 32 4.23 8.11 4.36
N MET A 33 2.91 8.21 4.54
CA MET A 33 2.16 9.44 4.22
C MET A 33 2.41 10.61 5.19
N PHE A 34 2.79 10.33 6.44
CA PHE A 34 3.04 11.34 7.48
C PHE A 34 4.51 11.36 7.92
N ASP A 35 5.41 11.07 6.99
CA ASP A 35 6.84 11.05 7.27
C ASP A 35 7.44 12.45 7.33
N ASP A 36 7.42 13.05 8.53
CA ASP A 36 8.02 14.36 8.79
C ASP A 36 9.56 14.36 8.61
N GLU A 37 10.21 13.18 8.65
CA GLU A 37 11.67 13.04 8.52
C GLU A 37 12.14 12.91 7.06
N ASN A 38 11.22 12.93 6.09
CA ASN A 38 11.49 12.80 4.64
C ASN A 38 12.37 11.58 4.29
N ARG A 39 12.16 10.49 5.02
CA ARG A 39 12.79 9.18 4.89
C ARG A 39 12.14 8.33 3.81
N PHE A 40 10.91 8.61 3.41
CA PHE A 40 10.17 7.92 2.36
C PHE A 40 9.81 8.87 1.22
N GLU A 41 9.86 8.35 0.01
CA GLU A 41 9.48 9.07 -1.21
C GLU A 41 8.68 8.09 -2.07
N CYS A 42 7.54 8.52 -2.63
CA CYS A 42 6.76 7.69 -3.54
C CYS A 42 7.32 7.83 -4.96
N GLU A 43 7.46 6.71 -5.67
CA GLU A 43 7.94 6.69 -7.07
C GLU A 43 7.06 7.54 -7.99
N ASP A 44 5.75 7.53 -7.77
CA ASP A 44 4.78 8.30 -8.54
C ASP A 44 3.49 8.58 -7.76
N GLU A 45 2.60 9.36 -8.38
CA GLU A 45 1.28 9.72 -7.85
C GLU A 45 0.40 8.50 -7.59
N LEU A 46 0.53 7.42 -8.37
CA LEU A 46 -0.27 6.21 -8.19
C LEU A 46 0.10 5.50 -6.88
N VAL A 47 1.40 5.39 -6.58
CA VAL A 47 1.89 4.83 -5.32
C VAL A 47 1.37 5.64 -4.14
N GLU A 48 1.45 6.97 -4.22
CA GLU A 48 0.96 7.88 -3.19
C GLU A 48 -0.56 7.76 -2.99
N ASP A 49 -1.32 7.70 -4.07
CA ASP A 49 -2.78 7.55 -4.05
C ASP A 49 -3.20 6.23 -3.37
N ILE A 50 -2.49 5.13 -3.63
CA ILE A 50 -2.77 3.84 -3.00
C ILE A 50 -2.53 3.92 -1.49
N LEU A 51 -1.40 4.50 -1.07
CA LEU A 51 -1.05 4.64 0.34
C LEU A 51 -2.03 5.55 1.07
N SER A 52 -2.44 6.66 0.45
CA SER A 52 -3.45 7.55 1.01
C SER A 52 -4.79 6.83 1.22
N GLN A 53 -5.19 5.93 0.32
CA GLN A 53 -6.41 5.13 0.46
C GLN A 53 -6.30 4.10 1.59
N TRP A 54 -5.12 3.55 1.84
CA TRP A 54 -4.88 2.62 2.94
C TRP A 54 -4.88 3.32 4.30
N ASP A 55 -4.31 4.52 4.40
CA ASP A 55 -4.39 5.33 5.62
C ASP A 55 -5.80 5.89 5.86
N TYR A 56 -6.57 6.19 4.81
CA TYR A 56 -7.85 6.86 4.95
C TYR A 56 -8.92 5.99 5.64
N ALA A 57 -9.30 6.39 6.85
CA ALA A 57 -10.22 5.63 7.72
C ALA A 57 -11.55 5.21 7.05
N LYS A 58 -12.09 6.00 6.12
CA LYS A 58 -13.36 5.64 5.44
C LYS A 58 -13.20 4.53 4.40
N THR A 59 -12.00 4.36 3.83
CA THR A 59 -11.68 3.32 2.85
C THR A 59 -11.05 2.09 3.48
N GLN A 60 -10.51 2.20 4.71
CA GLN A 60 -9.94 1.05 5.44
C GLN A 60 -10.90 -0.14 5.56
N SER A 61 -12.21 0.07 5.70
CA SER A 61 -13.20 -1.03 5.74
C SER A 61 -13.19 -1.87 4.46
N LYS A 62 -12.76 -1.31 3.34
CA LYS A 62 -12.65 -1.97 2.04
C LYS A 62 -11.37 -2.81 1.91
N ILE A 63 -10.37 -2.61 2.78
CA ILE A 63 -9.15 -3.44 2.80
C ILE A 63 -9.50 -4.84 3.27
N ASN A 64 -9.45 -5.77 2.33
CA ASN A 64 -9.61 -7.21 2.50
C ASN A 64 -8.84 -7.96 1.40
N MET A 65 -8.69 -9.28 1.55
CA MET A 65 -7.91 -10.13 0.64
C MET A 65 -8.27 -9.93 -0.84
N LYS A 66 -9.57 -9.90 -1.18
CA LYS A 66 -10.01 -9.73 -2.57
C LYS A 66 -9.64 -8.36 -3.14
N SER A 67 -9.83 -7.30 -2.36
CA SER A 67 -9.50 -5.94 -2.79
C SER A 67 -8.00 -5.75 -3.02
N ILE A 68 -7.18 -6.33 -2.15
CA ILE A 68 -5.71 -6.26 -2.24
C ILE A 68 -5.21 -7.12 -3.40
N GLN A 69 -5.82 -8.28 -3.64
CA GLN A 69 -5.51 -9.12 -4.80
C GLN A 69 -5.82 -8.40 -6.11
N PHE A 70 -6.99 -7.76 -6.23
CA PHE A 70 -7.33 -6.96 -7.40
C PHE A 70 -6.33 -5.80 -7.63
N LEU A 71 -5.94 -5.11 -6.56
CA LEU A 71 -4.95 -4.04 -6.63
C LEU A 71 -3.59 -4.56 -7.09
N ARG A 72 -3.12 -5.69 -6.54
CA ARG A 72 -1.87 -6.33 -6.96
C ARG A 72 -1.90 -6.68 -8.45
N ASP A 73 -2.99 -7.27 -8.92
CA ASP A 73 -3.16 -7.65 -10.32
C ASP A 73 -3.11 -6.43 -11.24
N ALA A 74 -3.81 -5.35 -10.86
CA ALA A 74 -3.75 -4.09 -11.59
C ALA A 74 -2.34 -3.49 -11.62
N LEU A 75 -1.60 -3.54 -10.50
CA LEU A 75 -0.22 -3.06 -10.43
C LEU A 75 0.75 -3.88 -11.30
N LEU A 76 0.47 -5.18 -11.52
CA LEU A 76 1.26 -6.04 -12.39
C LEU A 76 0.99 -5.80 -13.89
N GLU A 77 -0.20 -5.30 -14.24
CA GLU A 77 -0.60 -5.03 -15.63
C GLU A 77 -0.10 -3.67 -16.15
N ILE A 78 0.30 -2.75 -15.26
CA ILE A 78 0.80 -1.43 -15.64
C ILE A 78 2.31 -1.55 -15.95
N GLU A 79 2.63 -1.75 -17.24
CA GLU A 79 3.99 -1.61 -17.81
C GLU A 79 4.45 -0.15 -17.92
#